data_AF-A0A563EKG7-F1
#
_entry.id   AF-A0A563EKG7-F1
#
_cell.length_a   1.000
_cell.length_b   1.000
_cell.length_c   1.000
_cell.angle_alpha   90.00
_cell.angle_beta   90.00
_cell.angle_gamma   90.00
#
_symmetry.space_group_name_H-M   'P 1'
#
loop_
_entity.id
_entity.type
_entity.pdbx_description
1 polymer ?
#
loop_
_entity_poly.entity_id
_entity_poly.type
_entity_poly.pdbx_seq_one_letter_code
_entity_poly.pdbx_strand_id
1 'polypeptide(L)'
;MRNTALRLVVGVAAAMVVTGGLATTAQAGAPVGTAACPVPPTRDLNVTKIVYQVGKRHAVSPKVMLAGFEAGWVESHMNNLGCGDADSLGVFQQRPSQGWGTPDQIMNVDYAATQFFTRAINVDRANPGHTAGQVAADVQRPREDLRGRYDQSEPTARQLLAEVATTTGRGDRIGDVSGDGYADLVATKADGTLHYFPNNINSNPGHPYGNYEPIGVGFGPFTKLRSGDISGDGYADLIGVQGDGSLHYLPNNVNSNPGHPYGNAENIGSGFQEFTEVVLGDVSGDGYADLLATKADGTLHYFPNNINSNRAHPFGPRFEIGTGFESFTHLRAGDVSGDGYADLIGVQGDGTLHHLPNNINSNPDHPYGDAQNIGSGFQEFTGIVTGDVSGDGYADLLATKADGTLHYFPNNINSSPTGRPYGSRSQIGTGFEVFNRIV
;
A
#
# COMPACT_ATOMS: atom_id res chain seq x y z
N MET A 1 61.02 -17.93 -49.69
CA MET A 1 61.53 -18.76 -48.58
C MET A 1 60.75 -18.37 -47.33
N ARG A 2 59.54 -18.93 -47.12
CA ARG A 2 59.22 -19.94 -46.08
C ARG A 2 59.76 -19.59 -44.68
N ASN A 3 58.93 -19.09 -43.77
CA ASN A 3 58.27 -19.96 -42.78
C ASN A 3 57.25 -19.26 -41.85
N THR A 4 56.22 -20.05 -41.61
CA THR A 4 55.00 -20.03 -40.80
C THR A 4 55.14 -19.64 -39.32
N ALA A 5 54.00 -19.21 -38.75
CA ALA A 5 53.74 -18.85 -37.35
C ALA A 5 53.86 -20.00 -36.33
N LEU A 6 54.07 -19.64 -35.04
CA LEU A 6 53.56 -20.41 -33.90
C LEU A 6 53.29 -19.51 -32.68
N ARG A 7 52.12 -19.74 -32.05
CA ARG A 7 51.60 -19.09 -30.84
C ARG A 7 52.43 -19.42 -29.60
N LEU A 8 52.52 -18.49 -28.65
CA LEU A 8 52.84 -18.81 -27.25
C LEU A 8 51.84 -18.11 -26.31
N VAL A 9 51.06 -18.92 -25.61
CA VAL A 9 50.18 -18.52 -24.51
C VAL A 9 51.05 -18.45 -23.25
N VAL A 10 51.04 -17.29 -22.57
CA VAL A 10 51.62 -17.15 -21.23
C VAL A 10 50.47 -17.06 -20.24
N GLY A 11 50.23 -18.17 -19.54
CA GLY A 11 49.38 -18.19 -18.35
C GLY A 11 50.18 -17.71 -17.13
N VAL A 12 49.60 -16.80 -16.35
CA VAL A 12 50.11 -16.44 -15.03
C VAL A 12 49.08 -16.87 -13.99
N ALA A 13 49.57 -17.64 -13.02
CA ALA A 13 48.84 -18.33 -11.97
C ALA A 13 48.32 -17.38 -10.88
N ALA A 14 47.09 -17.62 -10.41
CA ALA A 14 46.61 -17.13 -9.13
C ALA A 14 46.64 -18.29 -8.11
N ALA A 15 47.34 -18.09 -7.00
CA ALA A 15 47.54 -19.07 -5.95
C ALA A 15 46.26 -19.27 -5.11
N MET A 16 45.79 -20.52 -5.03
CA MET A 16 44.84 -20.96 -3.99
C MET A 16 45.63 -21.28 -2.71
N VAL A 17 45.28 -20.63 -1.60
CA VAL A 17 45.71 -21.04 -0.27
C VAL A 17 44.74 -22.12 0.22
N VAL A 18 45.21 -23.36 0.25
CA VAL A 18 44.59 -24.47 0.97
C VAL A 18 45.11 -24.44 2.40
N THR A 19 44.22 -24.28 3.39
CA THR A 19 44.53 -24.64 4.77
C THR A 19 43.77 -25.92 5.13
N GLY A 20 44.56 -26.93 5.46
CA GLY A 20 44.12 -28.30 5.75
C GLY A 20 43.39 -28.40 7.09
N GLY A 21 42.49 -29.39 7.14
CA GLY A 21 41.65 -29.68 8.28
C GLY A 21 42.39 -30.26 9.50
N LEU A 22 41.76 -30.06 10.64
CA LEU A 22 41.94 -30.88 11.83
C LEU A 22 40.62 -31.63 12.04
N ALA A 23 40.69 -32.95 11.89
CA ALA A 23 39.63 -33.85 12.31
C ALA A 23 39.44 -33.74 13.83
N THR A 24 38.22 -33.44 14.26
CA THR A 24 37.79 -33.60 15.65
C THR A 24 36.68 -34.64 15.70
N THR A 25 36.88 -35.57 16.62
CA THR A 25 36.07 -36.74 16.93
C THR A 25 34.60 -36.41 17.19
N ALA A 26 33.70 -37.23 16.66
CA ALA A 26 32.28 -37.22 17.01
C ALA A 26 32.10 -37.33 18.53
N GLN A 27 31.57 -36.28 19.14
CA GLN A 27 31.16 -36.28 20.54
C GLN A 27 29.64 -36.46 20.58
N ALA A 28 29.22 -37.61 21.11
CA ALA A 28 27.83 -37.93 21.35
C ALA A 28 27.20 -36.95 22.37
N GLY A 29 25.98 -36.50 22.05
CA GLY A 29 24.94 -36.11 23.01
C GLY A 29 25.17 -34.85 23.83
N ALA A 30 24.82 -33.69 23.27
CA ALA A 30 24.28 -32.57 24.05
C ALA A 30 22.80 -32.39 23.66
N PRO A 31 21.86 -32.24 24.61
CA PRO A 31 20.47 -32.00 24.25
C PRO A 31 20.38 -30.66 23.52
N VAL A 32 19.75 -30.66 22.34
CA VAL A 32 19.43 -29.45 21.59
C VAL A 32 18.46 -28.64 22.45
N GLY A 33 18.98 -27.59 23.10
CA GLY A 33 18.15 -26.60 23.74
C GLY A 33 17.28 -25.91 22.69
N THR A 34 15.98 -26.01 22.86
CA THR A 34 14.96 -25.29 22.09
C THR A 34 15.23 -23.80 22.18
N ALA A 35 15.71 -23.17 21.11
CA ALA A 35 15.68 -21.72 21.02
C ALA A 35 14.21 -21.28 21.09
N ALA A 36 13.82 -20.57 22.14
CA ALA A 36 12.47 -20.04 22.27
C ALA A 36 12.21 -19.06 21.10
N CYS A 37 11.09 -19.22 20.39
CA CYS A 37 10.68 -18.25 19.39
C CYS A 37 10.16 -16.98 20.11
N PRO A 38 10.88 -15.85 20.05
CA PRO A 38 10.47 -14.65 20.77
C PRO A 38 9.28 -14.01 20.04
N VAL A 39 8.14 -13.93 20.72
CA VAL A 39 6.96 -13.20 20.22
C VAL A 39 7.08 -11.74 20.65
N PRO A 40 7.08 -10.76 19.72
CA PRO A 40 7.10 -9.35 20.06
C PRO A 40 5.91 -8.98 20.97
N PRO A 41 6.07 -8.05 21.92
CA PRO A 41 4.98 -7.64 22.82
C PRO A 41 3.93 -6.76 22.13
N THR A 42 4.27 -6.20 20.98
CA THR A 42 3.42 -5.35 20.15
C THR A 42 3.12 -6.07 18.84
N ARG A 43 2.02 -5.68 18.19
CA ARG A 43 1.71 -6.18 16.86
C ARG A 43 2.58 -5.56 15.78
N ASP A 44 2.63 -6.25 14.65
CA ASP A 44 2.97 -5.66 13.38
C ASP A 44 1.68 -5.12 12.72
N LEU A 45 1.63 -3.80 12.48
CA LEU A 45 0.46 -3.17 11.91
C LEU A 45 0.16 -3.66 10.49
N ASN A 46 1.19 -3.94 9.68
CA ASN A 46 1.04 -4.38 8.29
C ASN A 46 0.44 -5.78 8.25
N VAL A 47 0.95 -6.68 9.09
CA VAL A 47 0.36 -8.02 9.28
C VAL A 47 -1.10 -7.92 9.71
N THR A 48 -1.40 -7.04 10.66
CA THR A 48 -2.77 -6.84 11.17
C THR A 48 -3.72 -6.29 10.09
N LYS A 49 -3.26 -5.34 9.26
CA LYS A 49 -3.98 -4.79 8.10
C LYS A 49 -4.27 -5.87 7.05
N ILE A 50 -3.28 -6.67 6.67
CA ILE A 50 -3.46 -7.76 5.70
C ILE A 50 -4.51 -8.77 6.21
N VAL A 51 -4.45 -9.18 7.48
CA VAL A 51 -5.45 -10.09 8.07
C VAL A 51 -6.85 -9.50 8.00
N TYR A 52 -7.02 -8.20 8.30
CA TYR A 52 -8.31 -7.52 8.17
C TYR A 52 -8.82 -7.51 6.73
N GLN A 53 -7.96 -7.14 5.77
CA GLN A 53 -8.35 -7.04 4.37
C GLN A 53 -8.72 -8.40 3.77
N VAL A 54 -7.98 -9.46 4.11
CA VAL A 54 -8.35 -10.83 3.69
C VAL A 54 -9.73 -11.20 4.23
N GLY A 55 -10.01 -10.94 5.50
CA GLY A 55 -11.34 -11.18 6.07
C GLY A 55 -12.45 -10.41 5.33
N LYS A 56 -12.19 -9.15 4.97
CA LYS A 56 -13.10 -8.30 4.18
C LYS A 56 -13.34 -8.88 2.79
N ARG A 57 -12.30 -9.25 2.03
CA ARG A 57 -12.41 -9.86 0.69
C ARG A 57 -13.17 -11.19 0.72
N HIS A 58 -13.05 -11.95 1.80
CA HIS A 58 -13.80 -13.19 2.02
C HIS A 58 -15.23 -12.99 2.55
N ALA A 59 -15.67 -11.74 2.71
CA ALA A 59 -16.98 -11.38 3.24
C ALA A 59 -17.30 -12.11 4.56
N VAL A 60 -16.30 -12.25 5.44
CA VAL A 60 -16.48 -12.97 6.71
C VAL A 60 -17.46 -12.20 7.61
N SER A 61 -18.22 -12.93 8.44
CA SER A 61 -19.06 -12.29 9.45
C SER A 61 -18.21 -11.52 10.48
N PRO A 62 -18.75 -10.50 11.17
CA PRO A 62 -18.02 -9.82 12.24
C PRO A 62 -17.48 -10.77 13.33
N LYS A 63 -18.20 -11.87 13.59
CA LYS A 63 -17.77 -12.91 14.53
C LYS A 63 -16.56 -13.69 14.00
N VAL A 64 -16.56 -14.05 12.72
CA VAL A 64 -15.42 -14.74 12.09
C VAL A 64 -14.22 -13.80 11.94
N MET A 65 -14.44 -12.51 11.66
CA MET A 65 -13.38 -11.50 11.68
C MET A 65 -12.71 -11.43 13.05
N LEU A 66 -13.52 -11.33 14.12
CA LEU A 66 -13.02 -11.33 15.50
C LEU A 66 -12.25 -12.62 15.84
N ALA A 67 -12.72 -13.78 15.38
CA ALA A 67 -12.02 -15.04 15.60
C ALA A 67 -10.62 -15.05 14.97
N GLY A 68 -10.46 -14.46 13.77
CA GLY A 68 -9.16 -14.26 13.15
C GLY A 68 -8.26 -13.35 13.99
N PHE A 69 -8.82 -12.30 14.57
CA PHE A 69 -8.04 -11.36 15.38
C PHE A 69 -7.61 -11.93 16.74
N GLU A 70 -8.49 -12.68 17.40
CA GLU A 70 -8.17 -13.42 18.61
C GLU A 70 -7.10 -14.49 18.33
N ALA A 71 -7.21 -15.22 17.22
CA ALA A 71 -6.20 -16.20 16.82
C ALA A 71 -4.85 -15.54 16.56
N GLY A 72 -4.77 -14.54 15.69
CA GLY A 72 -3.51 -13.87 15.37
C GLY A 72 -2.86 -13.25 16.60
N TRP A 73 -3.65 -12.69 17.52
CA TRP A 73 -3.13 -12.17 18.79
C TRP A 73 -2.57 -13.28 19.69
N VAL A 74 -3.32 -14.35 19.92
CA VAL A 74 -2.89 -15.45 20.81
C VAL A 74 -1.65 -16.15 20.28
N GLU A 75 -1.56 -16.34 18.97
CA GLU A 75 -0.48 -17.12 18.33
C GLU A 75 0.82 -16.33 18.16
N SER A 76 0.73 -15.04 17.81
CA SER A 76 1.92 -14.26 17.44
C SER A 76 1.88 -12.78 17.83
N HIS A 77 0.88 -12.37 18.62
CA HIS A 77 0.53 -10.96 18.80
C HIS A 77 0.35 -10.21 17.46
N MET A 78 -0.14 -10.88 16.41
CA MET A 78 -0.21 -10.35 15.04
C MET A 78 1.15 -10.02 14.41
N ASN A 79 2.11 -10.95 14.48
CA ASN A 79 3.41 -10.83 13.84
C ASN A 79 3.68 -12.03 12.93
N ASN A 80 4.33 -11.81 11.78
CA ASN A 80 4.64 -12.89 10.85
C ASN A 80 5.96 -13.59 11.23
N LEU A 81 5.88 -14.58 12.13
CA LEU A 81 7.07 -15.19 12.75
C LEU A 81 7.68 -16.30 11.88
N GLY A 82 8.98 -16.22 11.62
CA GLY A 82 9.76 -17.28 10.97
C GLY A 82 10.10 -18.47 11.87
N CYS A 83 9.46 -18.57 13.04
CA CYS A 83 9.68 -19.63 14.03
C CYS A 83 8.39 -19.91 14.81
N GLY A 84 8.41 -21.00 15.60
CA GLY A 84 7.30 -21.42 16.44
C GLY A 84 7.57 -22.74 17.15
N ASP A 85 6.55 -23.31 17.80
CA ASP A 85 6.64 -24.67 18.33
C ASP A 85 6.67 -25.70 17.18
N ALA A 86 7.63 -26.63 17.23
CA ALA A 86 7.98 -27.55 16.15
C ALA A 86 8.19 -26.87 14.78
N ASP A 87 7.25 -27.03 13.83
CA ASP A 87 7.30 -26.46 12.48
C ASP A 87 6.26 -25.34 12.26
N SER A 88 5.72 -24.76 13.34
CA SER A 88 4.75 -23.66 13.26
C SER A 88 5.40 -22.39 12.74
N LEU A 89 4.71 -21.70 11.83
CA LEU A 89 5.19 -20.47 11.19
C LEU A 89 4.06 -19.44 11.03
N GLY A 90 4.46 -18.18 10.85
CA GLY A 90 3.62 -17.07 10.45
C GLY A 90 2.65 -16.57 11.53
N VAL A 91 1.76 -15.67 11.12
CA VAL A 91 0.83 -14.92 11.99
C VAL A 91 -0.10 -15.81 12.82
N PHE A 92 -0.48 -16.96 12.27
CA PHE A 92 -1.40 -17.92 12.91
C PHE A 92 -0.68 -19.15 13.48
N GLN A 93 0.67 -19.16 13.48
CA GLN A 93 1.47 -20.31 13.91
C GLN A 93 1.02 -21.63 13.26
N GLN A 94 0.76 -21.57 11.96
CA GLN A 94 0.26 -22.70 11.17
C GLN A 94 1.41 -23.67 10.84
N ARG A 95 1.08 -24.96 10.75
CA ARG A 95 2.08 -26.03 10.54
C ARG A 95 2.01 -26.62 9.14
N PRO A 96 3.12 -26.60 8.37
CA PRO A 96 3.23 -27.36 7.13
C PRO A 96 2.90 -28.84 7.31
N SER A 97 3.40 -29.46 8.39
CA SER A 97 3.15 -30.87 8.72
C SER A 97 1.68 -31.21 8.97
N GLN A 98 0.83 -30.22 9.26
CA GLN A 98 -0.61 -30.39 9.48
C GLN A 98 -1.46 -29.98 8.26
N GLY A 99 -0.83 -29.78 7.09
CA GLY A 99 -1.52 -29.48 5.84
C GLY A 99 -2.07 -28.06 5.76
N TRP A 100 -1.42 -27.10 6.42
CA TRP A 100 -1.76 -25.68 6.27
C TRP A 100 -1.16 -25.02 5.03
N GLY A 101 -0.14 -25.61 4.41
CA GLY A 101 0.60 -25.05 3.27
C GLY A 101 2.09 -25.39 3.34
N THR A 102 2.88 -24.94 2.37
CA THR A 102 4.35 -24.98 2.46
C THR A 102 4.86 -23.87 3.41
N PRO A 103 6.12 -23.94 3.89
CA PRO A 103 6.71 -22.85 4.68
C PRO A 103 6.59 -21.47 4.00
N ASP A 104 6.92 -21.38 2.70
CA ASP A 104 6.84 -20.13 1.94
C ASP A 104 5.40 -19.61 1.84
N GLN A 105 4.42 -20.52 1.68
CA GLN A 105 3.01 -20.16 1.65
C GLN A 105 2.52 -19.65 3.00
N ILE A 106 2.89 -20.30 4.11
CA ILE A 106 2.46 -19.90 5.46
C ILE A 106 3.12 -18.60 5.90
N MET A 107 4.34 -18.31 5.42
CA MET A 107 4.99 -17.02 5.62
C MET A 107 4.38 -15.89 4.76
N ASN A 108 3.51 -16.19 3.81
CA ASN A 108 2.67 -15.19 3.16
C ASN A 108 1.40 -14.97 4.00
N VAL A 109 1.27 -13.78 4.61
CA VAL A 109 0.16 -13.44 5.52
C VAL A 109 -1.20 -13.53 4.84
N ASP A 110 -1.29 -13.15 3.56
CA ASP A 110 -2.51 -13.21 2.76
C ASP A 110 -3.00 -14.66 2.62
N TYR A 111 -2.09 -15.57 2.27
CA TYR A 111 -2.36 -16.99 2.16
C TYR A 111 -2.76 -17.59 3.52
N ALA A 112 -1.98 -17.32 4.58
CA ALA A 112 -2.23 -17.85 5.91
C ALA A 112 -3.60 -17.43 6.45
N ALA A 113 -3.97 -16.15 6.27
CA ALA A 113 -5.27 -15.61 6.62
C ALA A 113 -6.40 -16.21 5.78
N THR A 114 -6.19 -16.37 4.47
CA THR A 114 -7.16 -16.99 3.55
C THR A 114 -7.49 -18.41 4.00
N GLN A 115 -6.48 -19.20 4.35
CA GLN A 115 -6.66 -20.55 4.89
C GLN A 115 -7.41 -20.55 6.22
N PHE A 116 -7.06 -19.63 7.13
CA PHE A 116 -7.75 -19.50 8.42
C PHE A 116 -9.23 -19.17 8.23
N PHE A 117 -9.54 -18.09 7.51
CA PHE A 117 -10.92 -17.62 7.34
C PHE A 117 -11.78 -18.63 6.57
N THR A 118 -11.24 -19.31 5.57
CA THR A 118 -11.94 -20.38 4.85
C THR A 118 -12.40 -21.49 5.80
N ARG A 119 -11.55 -21.87 6.77
CA ARG A 119 -11.91 -22.87 7.79
C ARG A 119 -12.89 -22.29 8.82
N ALA A 120 -12.64 -21.06 9.29
CA ALA A 120 -13.45 -20.39 10.29
C ALA A 120 -14.91 -20.17 9.84
N ILE A 121 -15.16 -19.82 8.57
CA ILE A 121 -16.51 -19.71 8.00
C ILE A 121 -17.27 -21.03 8.14
N ASN A 122 -16.62 -22.17 7.84
CA ASN A 122 -17.24 -23.48 7.92
C ASN A 122 -17.49 -23.91 9.38
N VAL A 123 -16.55 -23.62 10.27
CA VAL A 123 -16.68 -23.86 11.71
C VAL A 123 -17.83 -23.06 12.31
N ASP A 124 -17.92 -21.76 12.00
CA ASP A 124 -18.99 -20.89 12.49
C ASP A 124 -20.37 -21.35 11.99
N ARG A 125 -20.45 -21.73 10.71
CA ARG A 125 -21.68 -22.28 10.14
C ARG A 125 -22.12 -23.58 10.81
N ALA A 126 -21.18 -24.45 11.14
CA ALA A 126 -21.46 -25.71 11.83
C ALA A 126 -21.81 -25.49 13.32
N ASN A 127 -21.32 -24.41 13.93
CA ASN A 127 -21.45 -24.13 15.35
C ASN A 127 -21.92 -22.68 15.61
N PRO A 128 -23.15 -22.31 15.22
CA PRO A 128 -23.59 -20.92 15.24
C PRO A 128 -23.61 -20.29 16.65
N GLY A 129 -23.71 -21.12 17.70
CA GLY A 129 -23.70 -20.70 19.10
C GLY A 129 -22.30 -20.48 19.69
N HIS A 130 -21.22 -20.81 18.96
CA HIS A 130 -19.86 -20.56 19.44
C HIS A 130 -19.55 -19.07 19.46
N THR A 131 -18.77 -18.66 20.46
CA THR A 131 -18.10 -17.34 20.51
C THR A 131 -17.03 -17.25 19.40
N ALA A 132 -16.51 -16.05 19.16
CA ALA A 132 -15.38 -15.88 18.25
C ALA A 132 -14.16 -16.71 18.69
N GLY A 133 -13.85 -16.72 19.99
CA GLY A 133 -12.69 -17.42 20.51
C GLY A 133 -12.83 -18.93 20.42
N GLN A 134 -14.05 -19.44 20.59
CA GLN A 134 -14.36 -20.85 20.36
C GLN A 134 -14.20 -21.23 18.87
N VAL A 135 -14.64 -20.38 17.94
CA VAL A 135 -14.40 -20.60 16.50
C VAL A 135 -12.90 -20.60 16.19
N ALA A 136 -12.14 -19.65 16.76
CA ALA A 136 -10.69 -19.59 16.62
C ALA A 136 -10.00 -20.87 17.15
N ALA A 137 -10.39 -21.32 18.34
CA ALA A 137 -9.87 -22.53 18.95
C ALA A 137 -10.24 -23.80 18.17
N ASP A 138 -11.43 -23.87 17.55
CA ASP A 138 -11.83 -24.99 16.69
C ASP A 138 -11.02 -25.08 15.39
N VAL A 139 -10.63 -23.92 14.86
CA VAL A 139 -9.77 -23.83 13.67
C VAL A 139 -8.32 -24.19 14.01
N GLN A 140 -7.78 -23.62 15.10
CA GLN A 140 -6.38 -23.81 15.51
C GLN A 140 -6.11 -25.15 16.18
N ARG A 141 -7.12 -25.73 16.83
CA ARG A 141 -7.03 -27.00 17.58
C ARG A 141 -5.85 -27.01 18.57
N PRO A 142 -5.73 -26.00 19.44
CA PRO A 142 -4.73 -26.02 20.50
C PRO A 142 -5.04 -27.15 21.49
N ARG A 143 -4.14 -27.38 22.44
CA ARG A 143 -4.45 -28.24 23.58
C ARG A 143 -5.69 -27.72 24.32
N GLU A 144 -6.48 -28.65 24.88
CA GLU A 144 -7.75 -28.34 25.54
C GLU A 144 -7.62 -27.26 26.63
N ASP A 145 -6.55 -27.30 27.42
CA ASP A 145 -6.27 -26.33 28.49
C ASP A 145 -5.96 -24.91 27.99
N LEU A 146 -5.67 -24.74 26.70
CA LEU A 146 -5.34 -23.45 26.09
C LEU A 146 -6.50 -22.85 25.29
N ARG A 147 -7.58 -23.60 25.04
CA ARG A 147 -8.71 -23.14 24.22
C ARG A 147 -9.37 -21.87 24.74
N GLY A 148 -9.41 -21.66 26.06
CA GLY A 148 -9.99 -20.45 26.64
C GLY A 148 -9.19 -19.16 26.41
N ARG A 149 -7.95 -19.25 25.92
CA ARG A 149 -7.08 -18.07 25.71
C ARG A 149 -7.58 -17.15 24.59
N TYR A 150 -8.28 -17.69 23.60
CA TYR A 150 -8.82 -16.91 22.48
C TYR A 150 -9.94 -15.98 22.95
N ASP A 151 -10.92 -16.49 23.70
CA ASP A 151 -11.97 -15.66 24.31
C ASP A 151 -11.39 -14.62 25.30
N GLN A 152 -10.31 -14.97 26.03
CA GLN A 152 -9.62 -14.02 26.91
C GLN A 152 -8.96 -12.86 26.14
N SER A 153 -8.61 -13.07 24.87
CA SER A 153 -8.00 -12.05 24.01
C SER A 153 -9.02 -11.11 23.36
N GLU A 154 -10.33 -11.38 23.52
CA GLU A 154 -11.41 -10.61 22.88
C GLU A 154 -11.24 -9.08 23.04
N PRO A 155 -10.96 -8.51 24.24
CA PRO A 155 -10.82 -7.06 24.39
C PRO A 155 -9.68 -6.48 23.54
N THR A 156 -8.55 -7.18 23.50
CA THR A 156 -7.40 -6.77 22.68
C THR A 156 -7.73 -6.91 21.20
N ALA A 157 -8.29 -8.06 20.78
CA ALA A 157 -8.70 -8.30 19.41
C ALA A 157 -9.69 -7.25 18.89
N ARG A 158 -10.65 -6.83 19.72
CA ARG A 158 -11.58 -5.73 19.41
C ARG A 158 -10.88 -4.38 19.26
N GLN A 159 -9.90 -4.07 20.11
CA GLN A 159 -9.10 -2.85 19.98
C GLN A 159 -8.31 -2.85 18.67
N LEU A 160 -7.65 -3.96 18.35
CA LEU A 160 -6.94 -4.14 17.08
C LEU A 160 -7.87 -3.97 15.89
N LEU A 161 -9.07 -4.58 15.93
CA LEU A 161 -10.06 -4.43 14.88
C LEU A 161 -10.55 -3.00 14.73
N ALA A 162 -10.80 -2.28 15.82
CA ALA A 162 -11.23 -0.89 15.75
C ALA A 162 -10.14 -0.02 15.11
N GLU A 163 -8.89 -0.20 15.52
CA GLU A 163 -7.76 0.55 15.00
C GLU A 163 -7.47 0.24 13.53
N VAL A 164 -7.55 -1.03 13.15
CA VAL A 164 -7.37 -1.47 11.76
C VAL A 164 -8.58 -1.11 10.89
N ALA A 165 -9.81 -1.15 11.41
CA ALA A 165 -10.95 -0.59 10.70
C ALA A 165 -10.80 0.92 10.44
N THR A 166 -10.17 1.68 11.33
CA THR A 166 -9.86 3.10 11.08
C THR A 166 -8.66 3.33 10.17
N THR A 167 -7.73 2.38 10.06
CA THR A 167 -6.51 2.53 9.25
C THR A 167 -6.53 1.81 7.90
N THR A 168 -7.45 0.86 7.71
CA THR A 168 -7.67 0.10 6.46
C THR A 168 -9.11 0.20 5.94
N GLY A 169 -10.06 0.69 6.74
CA GLY A 169 -11.38 1.12 6.24
C GLY A 169 -11.35 2.50 5.58
N ARG A 170 -10.19 3.16 5.62
CA ARG A 170 -9.83 4.30 4.79
C ARG A 170 -8.87 3.71 3.77
N GLY A 171 -9.22 3.70 2.49
CA GLY A 171 -8.32 3.28 1.42
C GLY A 171 -7.02 4.09 1.42
N ASP A 172 -6.19 3.87 0.40
CA ASP A 172 -4.98 4.66 0.14
C ASP A 172 -5.17 6.13 0.57
N ARG A 173 -4.42 6.59 1.60
CA ARG A 173 -4.64 7.91 2.25
C ARG A 173 -4.15 9.08 1.39
N ILE A 174 -4.32 8.95 0.09
CA ILE A 174 -4.03 9.96 -0.91
C ILE A 174 -4.92 11.16 -0.62
N GLY A 175 -4.27 12.28 -0.31
CA GLY A 175 -4.93 13.56 -0.09
C GLY A 175 -5.49 13.76 1.32
N ASP A 176 -5.47 12.80 2.25
CA ASP A 176 -5.94 13.00 3.64
C ASP A 176 -4.91 13.81 4.46
N VAL A 177 -4.83 15.11 4.21
CA VAL A 177 -3.85 16.01 4.85
C VAL A 177 -4.17 16.22 6.33
N SER A 178 -5.46 16.25 6.69
CA SER A 178 -5.93 16.47 8.06
C SER A 178 -5.99 15.22 8.93
N GLY A 179 -5.93 14.02 8.34
CA GLY A 179 -6.06 12.73 9.02
C GLY A 179 -7.51 12.41 9.41
N ASP A 180 -8.51 13.11 8.87
CA ASP A 180 -9.92 12.92 9.21
C ASP A 180 -10.58 11.77 8.44
N GLY A 181 -9.89 11.23 7.44
CA GLY A 181 -10.32 10.12 6.61
C GLY A 181 -11.05 10.54 5.34
N TYR A 182 -11.06 11.82 5.02
CA TYR A 182 -11.57 12.36 3.78
C TYR A 182 -10.40 12.96 3.00
N ALA A 183 -10.35 12.70 1.70
CA ALA A 183 -9.34 13.30 0.84
C ALA A 183 -9.54 14.82 0.78
N ASP A 184 -8.59 15.55 1.34
CA ASP A 184 -8.42 16.99 1.16
C ASP A 184 -7.75 17.28 -0.20
N LEU A 185 -7.57 18.56 -0.53
CA LEU A 185 -6.73 18.96 -1.66
C LEU A 185 -5.62 19.90 -1.20
N VAL A 186 -4.48 19.81 -1.89
CA VAL A 186 -3.50 20.89 -1.89
C VAL A 186 -3.24 21.36 -3.30
N ALA A 187 -3.07 22.66 -3.49
CA ALA A 187 -2.86 23.24 -4.80
C ALA A 187 -1.74 24.27 -4.77
N THR A 188 -0.94 24.31 -5.84
CA THR A 188 0.10 25.32 -6.01
C THR A 188 -0.34 26.41 -6.95
N LYS A 189 0.06 27.65 -6.66
CA LYS A 189 -0.05 28.78 -7.60
C LYS A 189 1.25 29.00 -8.34
N ALA A 190 1.21 29.78 -9.42
CA ALA A 190 2.38 30.12 -10.23
C ALA A 190 3.45 30.91 -9.44
N ASP A 191 3.07 31.60 -8.36
CA ASP A 191 3.99 32.28 -7.43
C ASP A 191 4.72 31.33 -6.47
N GLY A 192 4.43 30.02 -6.53
CA GLY A 192 5.04 28.99 -5.70
C GLY A 192 4.45 28.87 -4.30
N THR A 193 3.30 29.51 -4.02
CA THR A 193 2.53 29.27 -2.79
C THR A 193 1.76 27.95 -2.87
N LEU A 194 1.70 27.22 -1.75
CA LEU A 194 0.87 26.03 -1.56
C LEU A 194 -0.36 26.42 -0.75
N HIS A 195 -1.54 25.98 -1.19
CA HIS A 195 -2.82 26.24 -0.56
C HIS A 195 -3.50 24.92 -0.21
N TYR A 196 -4.20 24.91 0.92
CA TYR A 196 -4.92 23.74 1.45
C TYR A 196 -6.42 23.96 1.36
N PHE A 197 -7.14 22.93 0.93
CA PHE A 197 -8.60 22.89 0.85
C PHE A 197 -9.10 21.72 1.72
N PRO A 198 -9.65 21.99 2.91
CA PRO A 198 -10.27 20.94 3.69
C PRO A 198 -11.48 20.35 2.98
N ASN A 199 -11.66 19.04 3.09
CA ASN A 199 -12.85 18.36 2.57
C ASN A 199 -14.05 18.61 3.50
N ASN A 200 -15.08 19.26 2.95
CA ASN A 200 -16.32 19.54 3.67
C ASN A 200 -17.53 18.85 3.03
N ILE A 201 -17.37 17.69 2.38
CA ILE A 201 -18.46 17.04 1.63
C ILE A 201 -19.69 16.73 2.46
N ASN A 202 -19.51 16.37 3.73
CA ASN A 202 -20.62 16.06 4.64
C ASN A 202 -21.40 17.29 5.07
N SER A 203 -20.79 18.47 5.10
CA SER A 203 -21.44 19.72 5.51
C SER A 203 -21.93 20.54 4.31
N ASN A 204 -21.23 20.45 3.17
CA ASN A 204 -21.51 21.20 1.96
C ASN A 204 -21.15 20.39 0.68
N PRO A 205 -21.94 19.37 0.32
CA PRO A 205 -21.61 18.47 -0.79
C PRO A 205 -21.56 19.16 -2.17
N GLY A 206 -22.20 20.32 -2.33
CA GLY A 206 -22.12 21.10 -3.56
C GLY A 206 -20.84 21.92 -3.70
N HIS A 207 -20.15 22.22 -2.59
CA HIS A 207 -18.91 23.00 -2.55
C HIS A 207 -17.98 22.54 -1.41
N PRO A 208 -17.54 21.25 -1.38
CA PRO A 208 -16.72 20.70 -0.31
C PRO A 208 -15.36 21.40 -0.18
N TYR A 209 -14.81 21.90 -1.28
CA TYR A 209 -13.52 22.62 -1.35
C TYR A 209 -13.71 24.12 -1.58
N GLY A 210 -14.73 24.72 -0.96
CA GLY A 210 -15.09 26.13 -1.20
C GLY A 210 -14.17 27.16 -0.53
N ASN A 211 -13.44 26.77 0.51
CA ASN A 211 -12.49 27.62 1.24
C ASN A 211 -11.08 27.05 1.11
N TYR A 212 -10.07 27.92 1.00
CA TYR A 212 -8.67 27.52 1.02
C TYR A 212 -7.79 28.55 1.70
N GLU A 213 -6.69 28.09 2.28
CA GLU A 213 -5.73 28.93 3.00
C GLU A 213 -4.30 28.65 2.51
N PRO A 214 -3.41 29.66 2.47
CA PRO A 214 -2.01 29.44 2.15
C PRO A 214 -1.32 28.70 3.30
N ILE A 215 -0.72 27.55 2.99
CA ILE A 215 -0.03 26.69 3.96
C ILE A 215 1.46 26.54 3.71
N GLY A 216 1.99 27.07 2.61
CA GLY A 216 3.42 26.98 2.32
C GLY A 216 3.88 27.87 1.18
N VAL A 217 5.20 27.99 1.04
CA VAL A 217 5.87 28.74 -0.03
C VAL A 217 7.05 27.92 -0.57
N GLY A 218 7.57 28.30 -1.74
CA GLY A 218 8.75 27.64 -2.32
C GLY A 218 8.45 26.39 -3.14
N PHE A 219 7.18 26.17 -3.52
CA PHE A 219 6.76 25.02 -4.33
C PHE A 219 6.94 25.22 -5.85
N GLY A 220 7.30 26.44 -6.28
CA GLY A 220 7.50 26.79 -7.68
C GLY A 220 8.53 25.92 -8.45
N PRO A 221 9.66 25.52 -7.85
CA PRO A 221 10.65 24.67 -8.52
C PRO A 221 10.19 23.24 -8.83
N PHE A 222 9.12 22.74 -8.19
CA PHE A 222 8.64 21.38 -8.42
C PHE A 222 7.84 21.27 -9.72
N THR A 223 8.34 20.49 -10.66
CA THR A 223 7.65 20.13 -11.91
C THR A 223 6.54 19.10 -11.70
N LYS A 224 6.73 18.20 -10.72
CA LYS A 224 5.72 17.22 -10.29
C LYS A 224 5.58 17.30 -8.77
N LEU A 225 4.37 17.14 -8.27
CA LEU A 225 4.06 17.05 -6.83
C LEU A 225 2.93 16.05 -6.65
N ARG A 226 3.06 15.13 -5.69
CA ARG A 226 2.09 14.06 -5.40
C ARG A 226 1.91 13.92 -3.90
N SER A 227 0.73 13.47 -3.48
CA SER A 227 0.41 13.16 -2.10
C SER A 227 0.22 11.67 -1.88
N GLY A 228 0.56 11.21 -0.67
CA GLY A 228 0.34 9.86 -0.19
C GLY A 228 0.92 9.71 1.21
N ASP A 229 0.44 8.74 1.99
CA ASP A 229 0.95 8.47 3.34
C ASP A 229 2.24 7.63 3.27
N ILE A 230 3.37 8.32 3.07
CA ILE A 230 4.69 7.68 2.89
C ILE A 230 5.22 7.23 4.24
N SER A 231 4.88 7.93 5.31
CA SER A 231 5.31 7.66 6.68
C SER A 231 4.49 6.60 7.41
N GLY A 232 3.31 6.25 6.90
CA GLY A 232 2.36 5.31 7.51
C GLY A 232 1.73 5.85 8.79
N ASP A 233 1.83 7.17 9.05
CA ASP A 233 1.31 7.81 10.26
C ASP A 233 -0.15 8.24 10.12
N GLY A 234 -0.70 8.07 8.92
CA GLY A 234 -2.07 8.34 8.61
C GLY A 234 -2.35 9.70 8.00
N TYR A 235 -1.32 10.50 7.72
CA TYR A 235 -1.46 11.83 7.14
C TYR A 235 -0.80 11.86 5.76
N ALA A 236 -1.44 12.51 4.79
CA ALA A 236 -0.88 12.60 3.45
C ALA A 236 0.39 13.47 3.45
N ASP A 237 1.53 12.82 3.21
CA ASP A 237 2.81 13.46 2.93
C ASP A 237 2.86 13.95 1.47
N LEU A 238 3.92 14.66 1.10
CA LEU A 238 4.17 15.03 -0.30
C LEU A 238 5.53 14.54 -0.79
N ILE A 239 5.60 14.21 -2.08
CA ILE A 239 6.85 14.22 -2.85
C ILE A 239 6.82 15.27 -3.93
N GLY A 240 7.98 15.84 -4.24
CA GLY A 240 8.18 16.78 -5.34
C GLY A 240 9.38 16.42 -6.20
N VAL A 241 9.24 16.53 -7.52
CA VAL A 241 10.35 16.37 -8.48
C VAL A 241 10.71 17.74 -9.06
N GLN A 242 11.95 18.19 -8.87
CA GLN A 242 12.45 19.43 -9.47
C GLN A 242 12.95 19.20 -10.90
N GLY A 243 13.14 20.29 -11.66
CA GLY A 243 13.56 20.21 -13.06
C GLY A 243 14.95 19.61 -13.30
N ASP A 244 15.81 19.60 -12.28
CA ASP A 244 17.11 18.91 -12.30
C ASP A 244 17.01 17.40 -12.04
N GLY A 245 15.79 16.92 -11.74
CA GLY A 245 15.50 15.52 -11.43
C GLY A 245 15.77 15.12 -9.98
N SER A 246 16.00 16.07 -9.07
CA SER A 246 16.01 15.78 -7.64
C SER A 246 14.60 15.44 -7.14
N LEU A 247 14.50 14.37 -6.36
CA LEU A 247 13.27 13.94 -5.67
C LEU A 247 13.33 14.44 -4.24
N HIS A 248 12.28 15.11 -3.80
CA HIS A 248 12.16 15.65 -2.46
C HIS A 248 10.95 15.08 -1.74
N TYR A 249 11.09 14.88 -0.44
CA TYR A 249 10.04 14.45 0.48
C TYR A 249 9.67 15.59 1.42
N LEU A 250 8.38 15.77 1.68
CA LEU A 250 7.84 16.75 2.61
C LEU A 250 6.88 16.03 3.57
N PRO A 251 7.33 15.67 4.78
CA PRO A 251 6.48 15.01 5.75
C PRO A 251 5.34 15.94 6.18
N ASN A 252 4.17 15.37 6.43
CA ASN A 252 3.04 16.06 7.01
C ASN A 252 3.21 16.22 8.52
N ASN A 253 3.17 17.46 9.00
CA ASN A 253 3.31 17.79 10.41
C ASN A 253 2.10 18.59 10.93
N VAL A 254 0.91 18.42 10.32
CA VAL A 254 -0.32 19.20 10.62
C VAL A 254 -0.65 19.23 12.12
N ASN A 255 -0.43 18.12 12.83
CA ASN A 255 -0.69 18.05 14.27
C ASN A 255 0.22 18.95 15.11
N SER A 256 1.43 19.22 14.62
CA SER A 256 2.40 20.09 15.31
C SER A 256 2.36 21.53 14.79
N ASN A 257 1.99 21.71 13.52
CA ASN A 257 2.00 22.99 12.83
C ASN A 257 0.87 23.06 11.78
N PRO A 258 -0.38 23.24 12.19
CA PRO A 258 -1.53 23.14 11.30
C PRO A 258 -1.58 24.23 10.22
N GLY A 259 -0.92 25.37 10.44
CA GLY A 259 -0.82 26.44 9.43
C GLY A 259 0.26 26.20 8.38
N HIS A 260 1.25 25.34 8.67
CA HIS A 260 2.35 25.00 7.77
C HIS A 260 2.75 23.53 7.95
N PRO A 261 1.90 22.58 7.52
CA PRO A 261 2.11 21.15 7.75
C PRO A 261 3.34 20.61 6.99
N TYR A 262 3.65 21.19 5.83
CA TYR A 262 4.80 20.80 5.02
C TYR A 262 5.96 21.76 5.27
N GLY A 263 6.96 21.27 6.01
CA GLY A 263 8.17 22.03 6.33
C GLY A 263 9.13 22.14 5.15
N ASN A 264 10.44 22.12 5.46
CA ASN A 264 11.47 22.13 4.42
C ASN A 264 11.49 20.80 3.66
N ALA A 265 11.60 20.89 2.33
CA ALA A 265 11.72 19.71 1.49
C ALA A 265 13.06 19.00 1.71
N GLU A 266 13.01 17.71 2.01
CA GLU A 266 14.16 16.83 2.21
C GLU A 266 14.55 16.20 0.87
N ASN A 267 15.76 16.42 0.37
CA ASN A 267 16.23 15.74 -0.85
C ASN A 267 16.50 14.26 -0.55
N ILE A 268 15.74 13.37 -1.18
CA ILE A 268 15.77 11.92 -0.94
C ILE A 268 16.27 11.12 -2.15
N GLY A 269 16.53 11.77 -3.29
CA GLY A 269 16.94 11.08 -4.50
C GLY A 269 17.26 12.00 -5.69
N SER A 270 17.76 11.40 -6.76
CA SER A 270 18.07 12.08 -8.02
C SER A 270 17.76 11.18 -9.22
N GLY A 271 17.85 11.72 -10.43
CA GLY A 271 17.59 10.97 -11.67
C GLY A 271 16.13 10.95 -12.11
N PHE A 272 15.22 11.63 -11.40
CA PHE A 272 13.79 11.60 -11.69
C PHE A 272 13.37 12.44 -12.91
N GLN A 273 14.31 13.12 -13.58
CA GLN A 273 14.06 13.81 -14.85
C GLN A 273 13.81 12.84 -16.01
N GLU A 274 14.16 11.56 -15.87
CA GLU A 274 13.87 10.53 -16.89
C GLU A 274 12.39 10.11 -16.92
N PHE A 275 11.64 10.36 -15.83
CA PHE A 275 10.25 9.97 -15.70
C PHE A 275 9.32 11.08 -16.18
N THR A 276 8.37 10.73 -17.05
CA THR A 276 7.30 11.62 -17.51
C THR A 276 6.22 11.77 -16.45
N GLU A 277 5.99 10.72 -15.65
CA GLU A 277 5.03 10.73 -14.56
C GLU A 277 5.59 10.07 -13.29
N VAL A 278 5.10 10.54 -12.14
CA VAL A 278 5.29 9.89 -10.83
C VAL A 278 3.95 9.82 -10.11
N VAL A 279 3.71 8.76 -9.37
CA VAL A 279 2.44 8.50 -8.66
C VAL A 279 2.77 7.85 -7.32
N LEU A 280 1.99 8.19 -6.28
CA LEU A 280 2.05 7.54 -4.99
C LEU A 280 0.80 6.72 -4.76
N GLY A 281 0.96 5.55 -4.14
CA GLY A 281 -0.13 4.74 -3.62
C GLY A 281 0.37 3.46 -2.95
N ASP A 282 -0.40 2.87 -2.05
CA ASP A 282 -0.08 1.60 -1.37
C ASP A 282 -0.18 0.40 -2.32
N VAL A 283 0.84 0.24 -3.19
CA VAL A 283 0.87 -0.82 -4.20
C VAL A 283 1.06 -2.19 -3.55
N SER A 284 1.80 -2.25 -2.44
CA SER A 284 2.13 -3.48 -1.72
C SER A 284 1.06 -3.93 -0.71
N GLY A 285 0.08 -3.08 -0.39
CA GLY A 285 -0.97 -3.33 0.60
C GLY A 285 -0.46 -3.35 2.04
N ASP A 286 0.70 -2.74 2.29
CA ASP A 286 1.33 -2.69 3.61
C ASP A 286 0.94 -1.44 4.40
N GLY A 287 0.18 -0.54 3.78
CA GLY A 287 -0.34 0.68 4.36
C GLY A 287 0.61 1.86 4.31
N TYR A 288 1.69 1.76 3.53
CA TYR A 288 2.60 2.84 3.21
C TYR A 288 2.51 3.14 1.72
N ALA A 289 2.47 4.42 1.34
CA ALA A 289 2.49 4.80 -0.05
C ALA A 289 3.84 4.41 -0.68
N ASP A 290 3.78 3.56 -1.70
CA ASP A 290 4.87 3.25 -2.61
C ASP A 290 4.96 4.29 -3.72
N LEU A 291 6.06 4.27 -4.47
CA LEU A 291 6.28 5.17 -5.60
C LEU A 291 6.27 4.41 -6.93
N LEU A 292 5.44 4.88 -7.85
CA LEU A 292 5.42 4.47 -9.25
C LEU A 292 5.96 5.60 -10.12
N ALA A 293 6.73 5.26 -11.16
CA ALA A 293 7.23 6.24 -12.10
C ALA A 293 7.25 5.70 -13.53
N THR A 294 6.71 6.48 -14.47
CA THR A 294 6.61 6.10 -15.87
C THR A 294 7.66 6.82 -16.69
N LYS A 295 8.38 6.11 -17.56
CA LYS A 295 9.31 6.73 -18.52
C LYS A 295 8.62 7.11 -19.82
N ALA A 296 9.31 7.93 -20.62
CA ALA A 296 8.83 8.34 -21.95
C ALA A 296 8.66 7.17 -22.94
N ASP A 297 9.36 6.05 -22.73
CA ASP A 297 9.21 4.83 -23.53
C ASP A 297 8.05 3.93 -23.07
N GLY A 298 7.32 4.35 -22.04
CA GLY A 298 6.17 3.63 -21.52
C GLY A 298 6.47 2.59 -20.45
N THR A 299 7.73 2.39 -20.08
CA THR A 299 8.08 1.50 -18.97
C THR A 299 7.59 2.09 -17.65
N LEU A 300 6.88 1.27 -16.86
CA LEU A 300 6.44 1.60 -15.50
C LEU A 300 7.42 0.99 -14.51
N HIS A 301 7.93 1.83 -13.61
CA HIS A 301 8.80 1.43 -12.53
C HIS A 301 8.12 1.54 -11.18
N TYR A 302 8.36 0.55 -10.33
CA TYR A 302 7.91 0.47 -8.95
C TYR A 302 9.09 0.63 -7.99
N PHE A 303 8.92 1.43 -6.95
CA PHE A 303 9.87 1.68 -5.89
C PHE A 303 9.16 1.39 -4.55
N PRO A 304 9.46 0.26 -3.89
CA PRO A 304 8.81 -0.09 -2.64
C PRO A 304 9.16 0.92 -1.55
N ASN A 305 8.19 1.24 -0.70
CA ASN A 305 8.43 2.03 0.50
C ASN A 305 9.40 1.29 1.43
N ASN A 306 10.32 2.05 2.01
CA ASN A 306 11.36 1.58 2.91
C ASN A 306 11.67 2.62 4.01
N ILE A 307 10.72 3.50 4.31
CA ILE A 307 10.92 4.64 5.23
C ILE A 307 11.36 4.18 6.63
N ASN A 308 10.80 3.07 7.10
CA ASN A 308 11.10 2.48 8.41
C ASN A 308 12.54 1.95 8.50
N SER A 309 13.13 1.53 7.37
CA SER A 309 14.53 1.10 7.33
C SER A 309 15.48 2.28 7.13
N ASN A 310 15.08 3.27 6.32
CA ASN A 310 15.90 4.43 6.01
C ASN A 310 15.06 5.67 5.68
N ARG A 311 14.83 6.53 6.68
CA ARG A 311 14.08 7.78 6.50
C ARG A 311 14.69 8.74 5.46
N ALA A 312 16.02 8.72 5.28
CA ALA A 312 16.68 9.59 4.29
C ALA A 312 16.48 9.10 2.85
N HIS A 313 16.12 7.83 2.66
CA HIS A 313 15.85 7.20 1.38
C HIS A 313 14.63 6.29 1.52
N PRO A 314 13.41 6.87 1.57
CA PRO A 314 12.19 6.15 1.91
C PRO A 314 11.70 5.22 0.80
N PHE A 315 12.39 5.17 -0.35
CA PHE A 315 12.07 4.28 -1.46
C PHE A 315 13.27 3.37 -1.77
N GLY A 316 12.99 2.08 -1.91
CA GLY A 316 13.96 1.04 -2.23
C GLY A 316 14.45 1.06 -3.68
N PRO A 317 15.18 0.03 -4.12
CA PRO A 317 15.58 -0.11 -5.52
C PRO A 317 14.34 -0.20 -6.42
N ARG A 318 14.46 0.31 -7.64
CA ARG A 318 13.37 0.27 -8.63
C ARG A 318 13.29 -1.06 -9.35
N PHE A 319 12.07 -1.48 -9.66
CA PHE A 319 11.75 -2.65 -10.48
C PHE A 319 10.95 -2.18 -11.70
N GLU A 320 11.24 -2.71 -12.88
CA GLU A 320 10.33 -2.54 -14.03
C GLU A 320 9.17 -3.50 -13.87
N ILE A 321 7.94 -2.99 -13.93
CA ILE A 321 6.74 -3.77 -13.63
C ILE A 321 5.68 -3.71 -14.73
N GLY A 322 5.96 -3.03 -15.84
CA GLY A 322 5.02 -2.92 -16.94
C GLY A 322 5.54 -2.06 -18.10
N THR A 323 4.85 -2.13 -19.23
CA THR A 323 5.11 -1.34 -20.45
C THR A 323 3.80 -0.83 -21.04
N GLY A 324 3.83 0.09 -22.02
CA GLY A 324 2.63 0.62 -22.66
C GLY A 324 1.96 1.81 -21.93
N PHE A 325 2.58 2.30 -20.85
CA PHE A 325 2.04 3.38 -20.03
C PHE A 325 2.20 4.77 -20.68
N GLU A 326 2.95 4.90 -21.77
CA GLU A 326 3.02 6.12 -22.59
C GLU A 326 1.70 6.45 -23.28
N SER A 327 0.77 5.48 -23.35
CA SER A 327 -0.58 5.70 -23.86
C SER A 327 -1.46 6.56 -22.95
N PHE A 328 -1.08 6.71 -21.67
CA PHE A 328 -1.82 7.50 -20.68
C PHE A 328 -1.27 8.93 -20.56
N THR A 329 -2.15 9.91 -20.74
CA THR A 329 -1.89 11.34 -20.51
C THR A 329 -1.93 11.71 -19.03
N HIS A 330 -2.70 10.96 -18.24
CA HIS A 330 -2.79 11.07 -16.80
C HIS A 330 -2.76 9.67 -16.23
N LEU A 331 -2.01 9.47 -15.15
CA LEU A 331 -1.98 8.23 -14.39
C LEU A 331 -2.04 8.58 -12.91
N ARG A 332 -2.97 7.98 -12.17
CA ARG A 332 -3.16 8.18 -10.73
C ARG A 332 -3.36 6.83 -10.06
N ALA A 333 -3.05 6.75 -8.78
CA ALA A 333 -3.25 5.53 -7.99
C ALA A 333 -4.32 5.74 -6.92
N GLY A 334 -4.89 4.66 -6.43
CA GLY A 334 -5.81 4.68 -5.29
C GLY A 334 -6.56 3.36 -5.21
N ASP A 335 -7.11 3.03 -4.04
CA ASP A 335 -7.88 1.80 -3.82
C ASP A 335 -9.27 1.92 -4.46
N VAL A 336 -9.36 1.70 -5.78
CA VAL A 336 -10.60 1.83 -6.55
C VAL A 336 -11.50 0.60 -6.35
N SER A 337 -10.89 -0.57 -6.16
CA SER A 337 -11.58 -1.84 -5.97
C SER A 337 -12.01 -2.11 -4.51
N GLY A 338 -11.42 -1.42 -3.55
CA GLY A 338 -11.63 -1.60 -2.10
C GLY A 338 -10.97 -2.85 -1.55
N ASP A 339 -9.91 -3.34 -2.20
CA ASP A 339 -9.22 -4.58 -1.81
C ASP A 339 -8.00 -4.34 -0.92
N GLY A 340 -7.72 -3.06 -0.63
CA GLY A 340 -6.61 -2.58 0.19
C GLY A 340 -5.33 -2.32 -0.59
N TYR A 341 -5.33 -2.47 -1.92
CA TYR A 341 -4.18 -2.22 -2.77
C TYR A 341 -4.47 -1.05 -3.70
N ALA A 342 -3.46 -0.21 -3.94
CA ALA A 342 -3.59 0.89 -4.88
C ALA A 342 -3.71 0.35 -6.31
N ASP A 343 -4.88 0.54 -6.90
CA ASP A 343 -5.13 0.36 -8.33
C ASP A 343 -4.59 1.57 -9.13
N LEU A 344 -4.56 1.46 -10.46
CA LEU A 344 -4.30 2.61 -11.32
C LEU A 344 -5.53 3.06 -12.10
N ILE A 345 -5.68 4.38 -12.20
CA ILE A 345 -6.59 5.06 -13.10
C ILE A 345 -5.78 5.83 -14.14
N GLY A 346 -6.04 5.53 -15.41
CA GLY A 346 -5.37 6.15 -16.55
C GLY A 346 -6.34 6.85 -17.49
N VAL A 347 -5.95 8.02 -18.03
CA VAL A 347 -6.68 8.66 -19.15
C VAL A 347 -5.85 8.62 -20.41
N GLN A 348 -6.37 8.00 -21.46
CA GLN A 348 -5.69 7.96 -22.76
C GLN A 348 -5.95 9.24 -23.57
N GLY A 349 -5.14 9.47 -24.60
CA GLY A 349 -5.21 10.69 -25.43
C GLY A 349 -6.53 10.87 -26.20
N ASP A 350 -7.32 9.81 -26.36
CA ASP A 350 -8.67 9.88 -26.93
C ASP A 350 -9.75 10.27 -25.91
N GLY A 351 -9.35 10.48 -24.65
CA GLY A 351 -10.24 10.83 -23.54
C GLY A 351 -10.97 9.66 -22.89
N THR A 352 -10.58 8.42 -23.17
CA THR A 352 -11.08 7.24 -22.45
C THR A 352 -10.41 7.10 -21.08
N LEU A 353 -11.22 6.75 -20.08
CA LEU A 353 -10.78 6.47 -18.71
C LEU A 353 -10.65 4.96 -18.54
N HIS A 354 -9.53 4.53 -17.97
CA HIS A 354 -9.21 3.13 -17.74
C HIS A 354 -8.89 2.86 -16.27
N HIS A 355 -9.32 1.69 -15.79
CA HIS A 355 -8.91 1.13 -14.50
C HIS A 355 -8.00 -0.07 -14.76
N LEU A 356 -6.89 -0.14 -14.04
CA LEU A 356 -5.95 -1.25 -14.05
C LEU A 356 -5.88 -1.80 -12.62
N PRO A 357 -6.51 -2.95 -12.34
CA PRO A 357 -6.53 -3.51 -11.00
C PRO A 357 -5.15 -3.98 -10.57
N ASN A 358 -4.83 -3.81 -9.30
CA ASN A 358 -3.61 -4.30 -8.68
C ASN A 358 -3.74 -5.79 -8.33
N ASN A 359 -2.78 -6.58 -8.77
CA ASN A 359 -2.67 -8.02 -8.57
C ASN A 359 -1.27 -8.40 -8.08
N ILE A 360 -0.59 -7.53 -7.32
CA ILE A 360 0.80 -7.73 -6.89
C ILE A 360 1.02 -9.07 -6.17
N ASN A 361 0.02 -9.54 -5.41
CA ASN A 361 0.08 -10.83 -4.72
C ASN A 361 0.04 -12.03 -5.68
N SER A 362 -0.54 -11.85 -6.87
CA SER A 362 -0.63 -12.91 -7.90
C SER A 362 0.53 -12.83 -8.89
N ASN A 363 0.97 -11.62 -9.24
CA ASN A 363 2.02 -11.39 -10.23
C ASN A 363 2.86 -10.16 -9.84
N PRO A 364 3.85 -10.31 -8.96
CA PRO A 364 4.62 -9.17 -8.45
C PRO A 364 5.50 -8.49 -9.52
N ASP A 365 5.89 -9.23 -10.57
CA ASP A 365 6.66 -8.67 -11.69
C ASP A 365 5.78 -7.83 -12.64
N HIS A 366 4.46 -8.07 -12.66
CA HIS A 366 3.48 -7.32 -13.45
C HIS A 366 2.16 -7.18 -12.68
N PRO A 367 2.10 -6.31 -11.66
CA PRO A 367 0.98 -6.25 -10.73
C PRO A 367 -0.29 -5.68 -11.38
N TYR A 368 -0.16 -4.79 -12.36
CA TYR A 368 -1.33 -4.16 -12.99
C TYR A 368 -1.89 -5.03 -14.11
N GLY A 369 -3.17 -5.37 -13.98
CA GLY A 369 -3.91 -6.10 -15.01
C GLY A 369 -4.17 -5.27 -16.28
N ASP A 370 -4.84 -5.89 -17.25
CA ASP A 370 -5.22 -5.23 -18.49
C ASP A 370 -6.06 -3.97 -18.23
N ALA A 371 -5.83 -2.92 -19.02
CA ALA A 371 -6.57 -1.67 -18.93
C ALA A 371 -8.05 -1.86 -19.32
N GLN A 372 -8.93 -1.63 -18.34
CA GLN A 372 -10.38 -1.77 -18.50
C GLN A 372 -11.00 -0.40 -18.77
N ASN A 373 -11.62 -0.22 -19.95
CA ASN A 373 -12.34 1.02 -20.25
C ASN A 373 -13.57 1.16 -19.35
N ILE A 374 -13.54 2.17 -18.48
CA ILE A 374 -14.58 2.48 -17.50
C ILE A 374 -15.26 3.83 -17.76
N GLY A 375 -14.82 4.59 -18.77
CA GLY A 375 -15.39 5.90 -19.08
C GLY A 375 -14.83 6.55 -20.34
N SER A 376 -15.44 7.68 -20.71
CA SER A 376 -15.04 8.50 -21.85
C SER A 376 -15.34 9.97 -21.58
N GLY A 377 -14.75 10.88 -22.37
CA GLY A 377 -14.99 12.32 -22.24
C GLY A 377 -14.00 13.03 -21.32
N PHE A 378 -12.90 12.37 -20.93
CA PHE A 378 -11.92 12.93 -20.01
C PHE A 378 -10.94 13.90 -20.65
N GLN A 379 -10.95 14.05 -21.99
CA GLN A 379 -10.12 15.01 -22.72
C GLN A 379 -10.45 16.48 -22.42
N GLU A 380 -11.58 16.76 -21.75
CA GLU A 380 -11.95 18.11 -21.33
C GLU A 380 -11.29 18.57 -20.03
N PHE A 381 -10.69 17.64 -19.28
CA PHE A 381 -10.06 17.92 -18.00
C PHE A 381 -8.56 18.18 -18.15
N THR A 382 -8.08 19.21 -17.47
CA THR A 382 -6.68 19.61 -17.40
C THR A 382 -5.94 19.02 -16.20
N GLY A 383 -6.69 18.54 -15.21
CA GLY A 383 -6.15 17.88 -14.03
C GLY A 383 -7.09 16.78 -13.56
N ILE A 384 -6.51 15.69 -13.10
CA ILE A 384 -7.20 14.55 -12.50
C ILE A 384 -6.41 14.16 -11.26
N VAL A 385 -7.10 13.96 -10.15
CA VAL A 385 -6.57 13.41 -8.90
C VAL A 385 -7.54 12.38 -8.34
N THR A 386 -7.03 11.50 -7.50
CA THR A 386 -7.74 10.40 -6.83
C THR A 386 -7.66 10.61 -5.32
N GLY A 387 -8.65 10.11 -4.59
CA GLY A 387 -8.67 10.10 -3.13
C GLY A 387 -10.06 9.73 -2.62
N ASP A 388 -10.17 9.26 -1.38
CA ASP A 388 -11.46 8.94 -0.75
C ASP A 388 -12.19 10.23 -0.33
N VAL A 389 -12.86 10.88 -1.28
CA VAL A 389 -13.54 12.16 -1.04
C VAL A 389 -14.80 11.94 -0.21
N SER A 390 -15.45 10.79 -0.34
CA SER A 390 -16.71 10.45 0.35
C SER A 390 -16.53 9.86 1.75
N GLY A 391 -15.32 9.38 2.08
CA GLY A 391 -15.00 8.70 3.34
C GLY A 391 -15.52 7.26 3.41
N ASP A 392 -15.78 6.62 2.27
CA ASP A 392 -16.36 5.27 2.19
C ASP A 392 -15.33 4.16 2.01
N GLY A 393 -14.05 4.52 1.95
CA GLY A 393 -12.90 3.63 1.79
C GLY A 393 -12.52 3.37 0.34
N TYR A 394 -13.24 3.93 -0.64
CA TYR A 394 -12.97 3.74 -2.07
C TYR A 394 -12.41 5.02 -2.67
N ALA A 395 -11.35 4.90 -3.49
CA ALA A 395 -10.82 6.04 -4.20
C ALA A 395 -11.86 6.61 -5.18
N ASP A 396 -12.22 7.87 -4.98
CA ASP A 396 -13.02 8.68 -5.88
C ASP A 396 -12.14 9.41 -6.90
N LEU A 397 -12.76 10.06 -7.89
CA LEU A 397 -12.06 10.98 -8.79
C LEU A 397 -12.52 12.42 -8.64
N LEU A 398 -11.53 13.30 -8.69
CA LEU A 398 -11.71 14.74 -8.87
C LEU A 398 -11.02 15.17 -10.16
N ALA A 399 -11.72 15.97 -10.97
CA ALA A 399 -11.20 16.45 -12.23
C ALA A 399 -11.46 17.94 -12.42
N THR A 400 -10.44 18.68 -12.83
CA THR A 400 -10.54 20.12 -13.10
C THR A 400 -10.52 20.42 -14.58
N LYS A 401 -11.31 21.42 -14.98
CA LYS A 401 -11.32 21.96 -16.34
C LYS A 401 -10.49 23.24 -16.42
N ALA A 402 -10.15 23.62 -17.65
CA ALA A 402 -9.46 24.87 -17.94
C ALA A 402 -10.25 26.13 -17.53
N ASP A 403 -11.57 26.05 -17.43
CA ASP A 403 -12.45 27.13 -16.93
C ASP A 403 -12.48 27.24 -15.40
N GLY A 404 -11.70 26.40 -14.71
CA GLY A 404 -11.59 26.40 -13.25
C GLY A 404 -12.71 25.67 -12.52
N THR A 405 -13.60 24.97 -13.22
CA THR A 405 -14.60 24.12 -12.58
C THR A 405 -13.97 22.82 -12.06
N LEU A 406 -14.34 22.41 -10.85
CA LEU A 406 -13.98 21.14 -10.23
C LEU A 406 -15.17 20.19 -10.30
N HIS A 407 -14.94 18.97 -10.78
CA HIS A 407 -15.94 17.92 -10.95
C HIS A 407 -15.57 16.71 -10.11
N TYR A 408 -16.57 16.14 -9.44
CA TYR A 408 -16.47 14.96 -8.59
C TYR A 408 -17.17 13.77 -9.23
N PHE A 409 -16.51 12.62 -9.22
CA PHE A 409 -17.02 11.35 -9.70
C PHE A 409 -16.97 10.35 -8.54
N PRO A 410 -18.11 10.06 -7.89
CA PRO A 410 -18.14 9.13 -6.76
C PRO A 410 -17.86 7.70 -7.23
N ASN A 411 -17.04 6.98 -6.49
CA ASN A 411 -16.89 5.55 -6.63
C ASN A 411 -18.10 4.85 -6.02
N ASN A 412 -18.74 4.00 -6.81
CA ASN A 412 -19.94 3.26 -6.47
C ASN A 412 -19.77 1.78 -6.82
N ILE A 413 -18.53 1.26 -6.86
CA ILE A 413 -18.23 -0.09 -7.35
C ILE A 413 -19.07 -1.16 -6.64
N ASN A 414 -19.28 -1.01 -5.33
CA ASN A 414 -20.11 -1.92 -4.51
C ASN A 414 -21.61 -1.94 -4.85
N SER A 415 -22.11 -0.90 -5.50
CA SER A 415 -23.52 -0.79 -5.90
C SER A 415 -23.70 -0.75 -7.42
N SER A 416 -22.60 -0.84 -8.18
CA SER A 416 -22.59 -0.72 -9.62
C SER A 416 -23.07 -2.00 -10.31
N PRO A 417 -24.22 -2.00 -10.99
CA PRO A 417 -24.71 -3.18 -11.70
C PRO A 417 -23.84 -3.54 -12.91
N THR A 418 -22.97 -2.63 -13.35
CA THR A 418 -22.09 -2.82 -14.52
C THR A 418 -20.66 -3.16 -14.14
N GLY A 419 -20.33 -3.17 -12.84
CA GLY A 419 -18.96 -3.34 -12.34
C GLY A 419 -18.03 -2.15 -12.58
N ARG A 420 -18.54 -1.04 -13.14
CA ARG A 420 -17.76 0.20 -13.30
C ARG A 420 -17.75 0.99 -11.99
N PRO A 421 -16.58 1.50 -11.55
CA PRO A 421 -16.48 2.19 -10.26
C PRO A 421 -17.23 3.52 -10.27
N TYR A 422 -16.94 4.42 -11.22
CA TYR A 422 -17.41 5.80 -11.12
C TYR A 422 -18.84 6.03 -11.59
N GLY A 423 -19.60 6.75 -10.76
CA GLY A 423 -20.97 7.18 -11.03
C GLY A 423 -21.08 8.44 -11.89
N SER A 424 -22.27 9.04 -11.89
CA SER A 424 -22.48 10.32 -12.59
C SER A 424 -21.70 11.44 -11.92
N ARG A 425 -21.01 12.25 -12.72
CA ARG A 425 -20.25 13.39 -12.20
C ARG A 425 -21.15 14.51 -11.70
N SER A 426 -20.64 15.29 -10.75
CA SER A 426 -21.23 16.55 -10.28
C SER A 426 -20.18 17.65 -10.29
N GLN A 427 -20.57 18.88 -10.64
CA GLN A 427 -19.70 20.03 -10.44
C GLN A 427 -19.78 20.44 -8.97
N ILE A 428 -18.62 20.50 -8.31
CA ILE A 428 -18.51 20.73 -6.86
C ILE A 428 -17.59 21.92 -6.51
N GLY A 429 -17.15 22.69 -7.50
CA GLY A 429 -16.27 23.83 -7.27
C GLY A 429 -16.04 24.69 -8.51
N THR A 430 -15.52 25.89 -8.28
CA THR A 430 -15.15 26.90 -9.29
C THR A 430 -13.94 27.69 -8.80
N GLY A 431 -13.22 28.40 -9.67
CA GLY A 431 -12.10 29.26 -9.27
C GLY A 431 -10.75 28.53 -9.21
N PHE A 432 -10.68 27.29 -9.72
CA PHE A 432 -9.44 26.50 -9.71
C PHE A 432 -8.45 26.90 -10.81
N GLU A 433 -8.82 27.76 -11.76
CA GLU A 433 -7.97 28.23 -12.86
C GLU A 433 -6.78 29.08 -12.40
N VAL A 434 -6.80 29.55 -11.15
CA VAL A 434 -5.69 30.30 -10.54
C VAL A 434 -4.54 29.39 -10.06
N PHE A 435 -4.76 28.08 -10.00
CA PHE A 435 -3.77 27.09 -9.58
C PHE A 435 -3.16 26.41 -10.79
N ASN A 436 -1.85 26.21 -10.77
CA ASN A 436 -1.15 25.51 -11.85
C ASN A 436 -1.10 24.00 -11.64
N ARG A 437 -1.37 23.53 -10.42
CA ARG A 437 -1.42 22.12 -10.06
C ARG A 437 -2.30 21.93 -8.83
N ILE A 438 -3.09 20.87 -8.87
CA ILE A 438 -3.86 20.33 -7.75
C ILE A 438 -3.32 18.93 -7.50
N VAL A 439 -3.17 18.59 -6.23
CA VAL A 439 -2.65 17.34 -5.72
C VAL A 439 -3.68 16.73 -4.79
#